data_AF-A0A939HII5-F1
#
_entry.id   AF-A0A939HII5-F1
#
_cell.length_a   1.000
_cell.length_b   1.000
_cell.length_c   1.000
_cell.angle_alpha   90.00
_cell.angle_beta   90.00
_cell.angle_gamma   90.00
#
_symmetry.space_group_name_H-M   'P 1'
#
loop_
_entity.id
_entity.type
_entity.pdbx_description
1 polymer ?
#
loop_
_entity_poly.entity_id
_entity_poly.type
_entity_poly.pdbx_seq_one_letter_code
_entity_poly.pdbx_strand_id
1 'polypeptide(L)'
;MDSIKSLVTGADPLNDFPAGPPDGETELTGMLTGIRTFSDTGNAKVVNLDGARKRRRAIAAGLLAMTAAAVTAGIVVAGNLRLPEATPAGPAVSGSPSSPASTQEVPTPASSTAAGPSPAQTLPVPTLPGPPPVVPAAPQATAFTSGDGKVSFKLPAGWTAVEEPAGTPSYPSSVVRVYNETGETMSTLQLSQGGGLGGACSGPPAPFSVLDRAAVPSATQPWAQGRSVEFGYAIIDETARGGKIHTVVGLLDAGSLPKGDTACMFYAAVSTSMGMLSFADAVQVSVGGTGPGFDSVAEARAYMQTAEYQNLKAMITSLELNN
;
A
#
# COMPACT_ATOMS: atom_id res chain seq x y z
N MET A 1 46.66 56.68 -18.46
CA MET A 1 46.75 55.21 -18.55
C MET A 1 46.30 54.63 -17.21
N ASP A 2 45.15 55.07 -16.69
CA ASP A 2 44.85 54.95 -15.26
C ASP A 2 43.49 54.30 -14.95
N SER A 3 42.66 54.07 -15.97
CA SER A 3 41.33 53.47 -15.80
C SER A 3 41.34 51.94 -15.75
N ILE A 4 42.45 51.28 -16.07
CA ILE A 4 42.56 49.80 -16.04
C ILE A 4 43.06 49.30 -14.68
N LYS A 5 43.78 50.12 -13.90
CA LYS A 5 44.27 49.72 -12.56
C LYS A 5 43.17 49.65 -11.50
N SER A 6 42.05 50.37 -11.66
CA SER A 6 40.95 50.33 -10.68
C SER A 6 39.98 49.15 -10.86
N LEU A 7 40.14 48.33 -11.90
CA LEU A 7 39.27 47.18 -12.17
C LEU A 7 39.82 45.85 -11.62
N VAL A 8 41.09 45.81 -11.16
CA VAL A 8 41.73 44.58 -10.66
C VAL A 8 41.79 44.53 -9.12
N THR A 9 41.56 45.64 -8.43
CA THR A 9 41.68 45.68 -6.95
C THR A 9 40.40 45.28 -6.20
N GLY A 10 39.28 45.05 -6.90
CA GLY A 10 37.98 44.71 -6.30
C GLY A 10 37.62 43.23 -6.33
N ALA A 11 38.51 42.35 -6.78
CA ALA A 11 38.21 40.93 -7.03
C ALA A 11 39.12 39.96 -6.26
N ASP A 12 39.64 40.38 -5.09
CA ASP A 12 40.37 39.49 -4.18
C ASP A 12 39.46 39.11 -2.98
N PRO A 13 38.86 37.90 -2.97
CA PRO A 13 37.95 37.45 -1.92
C PRO A 13 38.67 37.07 -0.61
N LEU A 14 39.97 37.30 -0.48
CA LEU A 14 40.76 36.91 0.69
C LEU A 14 41.02 38.04 1.71
N ASN A 15 40.57 39.27 1.44
CA ASN A 15 40.81 40.42 2.32
C ASN A 15 39.67 40.79 3.29
N ASP A 16 38.51 40.12 3.20
CA ASP A 16 37.37 40.35 4.12
C ASP A 16 37.35 39.37 5.30
N PHE A 17 38.50 39.08 5.90
CA PHE A 17 38.54 38.42 7.20
C PHE A 17 38.53 39.47 8.31
N PRO A 18 37.47 39.60 9.12
CA PRO A 18 37.48 40.46 10.28
C PRO A 18 38.59 39.99 11.23
N ALA A 19 39.50 40.89 11.56
CA ALA A 19 40.60 40.63 12.49
C ALA A 19 40.06 40.53 13.93
N GLY A 20 39.56 39.35 14.30
CA GLY A 20 39.18 39.04 15.66
C GLY A 20 38.61 37.62 15.77
N PRO A 21 38.95 36.84 16.82
CA PRO A 21 38.28 35.58 17.07
C PRO A 21 36.78 35.84 17.26
N PRO A 22 35.90 35.06 16.60
CA PRO A 22 34.46 35.26 16.74
C PRO A 22 34.05 35.06 18.20
N ASP A 23 33.38 36.06 18.75
CA ASP A 23 32.81 36.01 20.08
C ASP A 23 31.62 35.03 20.07
N GLY A 24 31.87 33.81 20.55
CA GLY A 24 30.92 32.71 20.50
C GLY A 24 29.62 32.99 21.24
N GLU A 25 29.61 33.92 22.19
CA GLU A 25 28.39 34.28 22.93
C GLU A 25 27.44 35.16 22.10
N THR A 26 27.97 35.98 21.18
CA THR A 26 27.12 36.78 20.29
C THR A 26 26.46 35.93 19.20
N GLU A 27 27.14 34.89 18.70
CA GLU A 27 26.53 33.94 17.75
C GLU A 27 25.45 33.06 18.40
N LEU A 28 25.70 32.56 19.61
CA LEU A 28 24.71 31.77 20.36
C LEU A 28 23.47 32.60 20.69
N THR A 29 23.65 33.86 21.07
CA THR A 29 22.52 34.76 21.35
C THR A 29 21.74 35.08 20.08
N GLY A 30 22.40 35.22 18.92
CA GLY A 30 21.76 35.36 17.61
C GLY A 30 20.95 34.12 17.20
N MET A 31 21.43 32.91 17.52
CA MET A 31 20.69 31.66 17.27
C MET A 31 19.49 31.47 18.19
N LEU A 32 19.57 31.91 19.44
CA LEU A 32 18.50 31.74 20.44
C LEU A 32 17.41 32.82 20.38
N THR A 33 17.71 34.01 19.88
CA THR A 33 16.75 35.13 19.80
C THR A 33 16.22 35.40 18.40
N GLY A 34 16.85 34.83 17.37
CA GLY A 34 16.35 34.86 16.00
C GLY A 34 15.08 34.01 15.90
N ILE A 35 13.91 34.64 16.07
CA ILE A 35 12.63 34.09 15.65
C ILE A 35 12.74 33.81 14.15
N ARG A 36 13.13 32.58 13.79
CA ARG A 36 12.96 32.07 12.44
C ARG A 36 11.47 31.87 12.27
N THR A 37 10.77 32.91 11.82
CA THR A 37 9.49 32.75 11.13
C THR A 37 9.76 31.86 9.93
N PHE A 38 9.55 30.57 10.10
CA PHE A 38 9.36 29.64 9.00
C PHE A 38 8.13 30.14 8.25
N SER A 39 8.35 30.87 7.17
CA SER A 39 7.31 31.07 6.16
C SER A 39 7.13 29.73 5.47
N ASP A 40 6.28 28.90 6.06
CA ASP A 40 5.68 27.75 5.40
C ASP A 40 4.82 28.31 4.27
N THR A 41 5.50 28.60 3.15
CA THR A 41 4.85 28.95 1.89
C THR A 41 4.40 27.62 1.31
N GLY A 42 3.37 27.05 1.94
CA GLY A 42 2.72 25.84 1.47
C GLY A 42 2.31 26.03 0.02
N ASN A 43 2.90 25.23 -0.86
CA ASN A 43 2.45 25.10 -2.22
C ASN A 43 0.96 24.78 -2.21
N ALA A 44 0.13 25.74 -2.64
CA ALA A 44 -1.33 25.67 -2.68
C ALA A 44 -1.87 24.70 -3.77
N LYS A 45 -1.15 23.59 -4.01
CA LYS A 45 -1.53 22.49 -4.89
C LYS A 45 -1.39 21.12 -4.21
N VAL A 46 -1.43 21.05 -2.88
CA VAL A 46 -1.73 19.79 -2.20
C VAL A 46 -3.20 19.48 -2.44
N VAL A 47 -3.47 18.77 -3.54
CA VAL A 47 -4.77 18.16 -3.81
C VAL A 47 -5.12 17.28 -2.60
N ASN A 48 -6.33 17.47 -2.11
CA ASN A 48 -6.84 16.99 -0.84
C ASN A 48 -6.79 15.44 -0.74
N LEU A 49 -5.80 14.92 0.00
CA LEU A 49 -5.66 13.49 0.31
C LEU A 49 -6.84 12.94 1.14
N ASP A 50 -7.69 13.79 1.73
CA ASP A 50 -8.78 13.34 2.60
C ASP A 50 -9.96 12.73 1.80
N GLY A 51 -10.20 13.20 0.57
CA GLY A 51 -11.34 12.72 -0.25
C GLY A 51 -11.14 11.29 -0.76
N ALA A 52 -9.95 11.06 -1.26
CA ALA A 52 -9.27 9.80 -1.53
C ALA A 52 -9.47 8.73 -0.42
N ARG A 53 -9.05 9.10 0.79
CA ARG A 53 -9.04 8.22 1.96
C ARG A 53 -10.44 7.95 2.53
N LYS A 54 -11.39 8.87 2.36
CA LYS A 54 -12.80 8.68 2.76
C LYS A 54 -13.50 7.62 1.91
N ARG A 55 -13.08 7.41 0.66
CA ARG A 55 -13.61 6.35 -0.23
C ARG A 55 -13.13 4.96 0.17
N ARG A 56 -11.88 4.79 0.61
CA ARG A 56 -11.36 3.51 1.13
C ARG A 56 -12.22 2.96 2.28
N ARG A 57 -12.71 3.84 3.16
CA ARG A 57 -13.65 3.49 4.25
C ARG A 57 -15.02 3.04 3.73
N ALA A 58 -15.55 3.70 2.71
CA ALA A 58 -16.85 3.34 2.14
C ALA A 58 -16.82 1.98 1.43
N ILE A 59 -15.70 1.63 0.78
CA ILE A 59 -15.54 0.36 0.06
C ILE A 59 -15.37 -0.82 1.04
N ALA A 60 -14.59 -0.65 2.12
CA ALA A 60 -14.43 -1.68 3.14
C ALA A 60 -15.74 -1.94 3.92
N ALA A 61 -16.49 -0.89 4.26
CA ALA A 61 -17.80 -1.02 4.90
C ALA A 61 -18.85 -1.69 3.99
N GLY A 62 -18.81 -1.42 2.68
CA GLY A 62 -19.73 -2.01 1.71
C GLY A 62 -19.55 -3.52 1.51
N LEU A 63 -18.31 -4.03 1.59
CA LEU A 63 -18.05 -5.46 1.43
C LEU A 63 -18.47 -6.30 2.65
N LEU A 64 -18.45 -5.73 3.85
CA LEU A 64 -18.95 -6.40 5.06
C LEU A 64 -20.48 -6.43 5.16
N ALA A 65 -21.19 -5.63 4.37
CA ALA A 65 -22.66 -5.61 4.33
C ALA A 65 -23.27 -6.64 3.36
N MET A 66 -22.47 -7.30 2.52
CA MET A 66 -22.93 -8.21 1.44
C MET A 66 -22.88 -9.71 1.79
N THR A 67 -22.81 -10.07 3.08
CA THR A 67 -22.88 -11.46 3.56
C THR A 67 -24.07 -11.74 4.49
N ALA A 68 -25.09 -10.88 4.48
CA ALA A 68 -26.31 -11.08 5.26
C ALA A 68 -27.59 -10.65 4.50
N ALA A 69 -27.86 -11.26 3.34
CA ALA A 69 -29.18 -11.13 2.67
C ALA A 69 -29.44 -12.27 1.68
N ALA A 70 -29.58 -13.51 2.15
CA ALA A 70 -30.11 -14.60 1.32
C ALA A 70 -30.73 -15.74 2.14
N VAL A 71 -31.63 -15.44 3.08
CA VAL A 71 -32.60 -16.46 3.55
C VAL A 71 -33.92 -15.76 3.91
N THR A 72 -35.02 -16.43 3.57
CA THR A 72 -36.42 -16.16 3.97
C THR A 72 -37.28 -15.30 3.02
N ALA A 73 -37.77 -15.97 1.97
CA ALA A 73 -39.13 -15.73 1.49
C ALA A 73 -39.99 -16.95 1.82
N GLY A 74 -41.07 -16.72 2.56
CA GLY A 74 -42.28 -17.56 2.56
C GLY A 74 -42.34 -18.70 3.59
N ILE A 75 -43.05 -18.48 4.70
CA ILE A 75 -44.38 -19.06 4.99
C ILE A 75 -44.89 -18.40 6.28
N VAL A 76 -46.00 -17.65 6.16
CA VAL A 76 -46.78 -17.15 7.29
C VAL A 76 -47.81 -18.23 7.64
N VAL A 77 -47.68 -18.84 8.81
CA VAL A 77 -48.78 -19.56 9.46
C VAL A 77 -48.90 -19.03 10.89
N ALA A 78 -50.06 -18.41 11.15
CA ALA A 78 -50.48 -17.94 12.46
C ALA A 78 -50.74 -19.11 13.42
N GLY A 79 -50.27 -18.98 14.66
CA GLY A 79 -50.46 -19.98 15.71
C GLY A 79 -50.27 -19.38 17.09
N ASN A 80 -51.38 -19.26 17.81
CA ASN A 80 -51.60 -18.63 19.11
C ASN A 80 -50.87 -19.27 20.32
N LEU A 81 -50.56 -18.41 21.31
CA LEU A 81 -50.60 -18.62 22.78
C LEU A 81 -49.55 -19.51 23.48
N ARG A 82 -48.69 -18.88 24.31
CA ARG A 82 -48.56 -19.01 25.80
C ARG A 82 -47.12 -18.77 26.30
N LEU A 83 -46.97 -17.84 27.25
CA LEU A 83 -45.85 -17.78 28.21
C LEU A 83 -46.04 -18.88 29.28
N PRO A 84 -44.95 -19.43 29.84
CA PRO A 84 -44.50 -19.03 31.19
C PRO A 84 -42.95 -18.92 31.29
N GLU A 85 -42.41 -17.90 31.95
CA GLU A 85 -41.99 -17.86 33.38
C GLU A 85 -40.65 -18.55 33.69
N ALA A 86 -39.72 -17.76 34.24
CA ALA A 86 -38.39 -18.14 34.71
C ALA A 86 -38.47 -18.84 36.09
N THR A 87 -37.59 -19.76 36.50
CA THR A 87 -36.23 -19.59 37.12
C THR A 87 -35.89 -20.95 37.85
N PRO A 88 -34.79 -21.16 38.62
CA PRO A 88 -33.38 -21.47 38.29
C PRO A 88 -32.81 -22.86 38.77
N ALA A 89 -31.53 -23.11 38.41
CA ALA A 89 -30.41 -23.76 39.15
C ALA A 89 -30.28 -25.30 39.42
N GLY A 90 -29.32 -25.92 38.69
CA GLY A 90 -28.25 -26.87 39.15
C GLY A 90 -28.60 -28.33 39.51
N PRO A 91 -27.60 -29.25 39.75
CA PRO A 91 -26.21 -29.36 39.25
C PRO A 91 -25.86 -30.75 38.63
N ALA A 92 -24.67 -30.80 37.99
CA ALA A 92 -23.71 -31.91 37.73
C ALA A 92 -24.15 -33.40 37.63
N VAL A 93 -23.72 -34.09 36.56
CA VAL A 93 -23.15 -35.47 36.62
C VAL A 93 -22.31 -35.81 35.38
N SER A 94 -21.19 -36.49 35.64
CA SER A 94 -20.22 -37.12 34.73
C SER A 94 -20.80 -38.23 33.85
N GLY A 95 -20.18 -38.45 32.68
CA GLY A 95 -20.31 -39.72 31.94
C GLY A 95 -19.76 -39.69 30.51
N SER A 96 -18.46 -39.99 30.35
CA SER A 96 -17.86 -40.64 29.16
C SER A 96 -17.75 -42.14 29.50
N PRO A 97 -17.72 -43.15 28.58
CA PRO A 97 -17.23 -43.13 27.20
C PRO A 97 -18.02 -44.01 26.18
N SER A 98 -17.46 -44.10 24.95
CA SER A 98 -17.38 -45.29 24.06
C SER A 98 -18.02 -45.19 22.67
N SER A 99 -17.14 -45.30 21.66
CA SER A 99 -17.43 -45.68 20.27
C SER A 99 -18.11 -47.04 20.15
N PRO A 100 -18.77 -47.33 19.01
CA PRO A 100 -18.08 -48.14 18.01
C PRO A 100 -18.29 -47.72 16.55
N ALA A 101 -17.37 -48.22 15.71
CA ALA A 101 -17.32 -48.12 14.26
C ALA A 101 -18.34 -49.02 13.55
N SER A 102 -18.74 -48.61 12.34
CA SER A 102 -19.27 -49.41 11.18
C SER A 102 -19.99 -48.42 10.25
N THR A 103 -20.02 -48.51 8.92
CA THR A 103 -19.51 -49.48 7.94
C THR A 103 -19.50 -48.78 6.58
N GLN A 104 -18.57 -49.20 5.75
CA GLN A 104 -18.44 -48.94 4.31
C GLN A 104 -19.63 -49.53 3.55
N GLU A 105 -20.20 -48.81 2.58
CA GLU A 105 -20.91 -49.45 1.47
C GLU A 105 -20.76 -48.65 0.17
N VAL A 106 -20.20 -49.34 -0.83
CA VAL A 106 -20.05 -48.95 -2.23
C VAL A 106 -21.12 -49.72 -3.00
N PRO A 107 -21.80 -49.10 -3.98
CA PRO A 107 -22.24 -49.86 -5.13
C PRO A 107 -21.75 -49.26 -6.46
N THR A 108 -21.14 -50.15 -7.24
CA THR A 108 -20.77 -50.05 -8.65
C THR A 108 -21.98 -50.41 -9.56
N PRO A 109 -21.88 -50.46 -10.91
CA PRO A 109 -22.82 -49.83 -11.83
C PRO A 109 -23.83 -50.82 -12.45
N ALA A 110 -24.86 -50.29 -13.13
CA ALA A 110 -25.72 -51.09 -14.00
C ALA A 110 -25.90 -50.42 -15.37
N SER A 111 -25.63 -51.19 -16.42
CA SER A 111 -25.68 -50.83 -17.83
C SER A 111 -26.98 -51.31 -18.51
N SER A 112 -27.33 -50.61 -19.59
CA SER A 112 -27.94 -51.10 -20.85
C SER A 112 -29.43 -51.52 -20.87
N THR A 113 -30.22 -50.95 -21.80
CA THR A 113 -30.60 -51.59 -23.09
C THR A 113 -31.76 -50.88 -23.84
N ALA A 114 -31.56 -50.72 -25.16
CA ALA A 114 -32.49 -50.72 -26.32
C ALA A 114 -33.47 -49.56 -26.67
N ALA A 115 -33.09 -48.84 -27.73
CA ALA A 115 -33.69 -48.75 -29.09
C ALA A 115 -35.22 -48.60 -29.33
N GLY A 116 -35.58 -47.57 -30.10
CA GLY A 116 -36.84 -47.38 -30.85
C GLY A 116 -36.84 -46.07 -31.66
N PRO A 117 -37.58 -45.93 -32.79
CA PRO A 117 -37.02 -45.46 -34.07
C PRO A 117 -37.13 -43.97 -34.41
N SER A 118 -36.28 -43.61 -35.37
CA SER A 118 -36.07 -42.35 -36.09
C SER A 118 -37.28 -41.84 -36.88
N PRO A 119 -37.44 -40.51 -36.99
CA PRO A 119 -37.79 -39.87 -38.24
C PRO A 119 -36.68 -38.90 -38.71
N ALA A 120 -36.41 -38.99 -40.01
CA ALA A 120 -35.45 -38.20 -40.76
C ALA A 120 -35.68 -36.69 -40.61
N GLN A 121 -34.64 -35.95 -40.23
CA GLN A 121 -34.60 -34.50 -40.35
C GLN A 121 -33.39 -34.07 -41.19
N THR A 122 -33.72 -33.23 -42.16
CA THR A 122 -32.88 -32.67 -43.22
C THR A 122 -31.68 -31.90 -42.63
N LEU A 123 -30.48 -32.23 -43.11
CA LEU A 123 -29.22 -31.56 -42.75
C LEU A 123 -29.23 -30.08 -43.19
N PRO A 124 -29.01 -29.10 -42.29
CA PRO A 124 -28.62 -27.76 -42.68
C PRO A 124 -27.11 -27.73 -43.02
N VAL A 125 -26.81 -26.99 -44.09
CA VAL A 125 -25.46 -26.72 -44.61
C VAL A 125 -24.55 -26.11 -43.52
N PRO A 126 -23.29 -26.55 -43.36
CA PRO A 126 -22.38 -25.95 -42.39
C PRO A 126 -22.01 -24.54 -42.86
N THR A 127 -22.52 -23.55 -42.12
CA THR A 127 -22.06 -22.16 -42.24
C THR A 127 -20.73 -22.05 -41.51
N LEU A 128 -19.69 -21.55 -42.18
CA LEU A 128 -18.39 -21.30 -41.55
C LEU A 128 -18.56 -20.47 -40.27
N PRO A 129 -17.79 -20.75 -39.19
CA PRO A 129 -17.78 -19.90 -38.01
C PRO A 129 -17.38 -18.48 -38.41
N GLY A 130 -18.28 -17.52 -38.20
CA GLY A 130 -17.94 -16.10 -38.25
C GLY A 130 -16.87 -15.79 -37.20
N PRO A 131 -16.03 -14.77 -37.42
CA PRO A 131 -15.04 -14.35 -36.45
C PRO A 131 -15.71 -14.07 -35.10
N PRO A 132 -15.12 -14.49 -33.98
CA PRO A 132 -15.70 -14.28 -32.66
C PRO A 132 -15.90 -12.78 -32.42
N PRO A 133 -16.95 -12.38 -31.67
CA PRO A 133 -17.15 -10.99 -31.30
C PRO A 133 -15.89 -10.47 -30.59
N VAL A 134 -15.35 -9.35 -31.07
CA VAL A 134 -14.24 -8.64 -30.43
C VAL A 134 -14.73 -8.18 -29.06
N VAL A 135 -14.43 -8.97 -28.04
CA VAL A 135 -14.51 -8.52 -26.65
C VAL A 135 -13.55 -7.35 -26.53
N PRO A 136 -13.97 -6.16 -26.06
CA PRO A 136 -13.04 -5.07 -25.78
C PRO A 136 -11.92 -5.59 -24.90
N ALA A 137 -10.68 -5.51 -25.39
CA ALA A 137 -9.52 -5.89 -24.60
C ALA A 137 -9.58 -5.15 -23.26
N ALA A 138 -9.42 -5.88 -22.16
CA ALA A 138 -9.24 -5.27 -20.85
C ALA A 138 -8.19 -4.16 -20.98
N PRO A 139 -8.42 -2.97 -20.42
CA PRO A 139 -7.50 -1.86 -20.57
C PRO A 139 -6.11 -2.31 -20.12
N GLN A 140 -5.18 -2.32 -21.08
CA GLN A 140 -3.88 -2.97 -20.90
C GLN A 140 -3.04 -2.14 -19.93
N ALA A 141 -2.42 -2.82 -18.96
CA ALA A 141 -1.45 -2.19 -18.08
C ALA A 141 -0.34 -1.56 -18.94
N THR A 142 -0.22 -0.24 -18.88
CA THR A 142 0.75 0.51 -19.68
C THR A 142 2.06 0.58 -18.91
N ALA A 143 3.20 0.33 -19.54
CA ALA A 143 4.48 0.52 -18.87
C ALA A 143 4.77 2.02 -18.73
N PHE A 144 5.08 2.46 -17.51
CA PHE A 144 5.74 3.73 -17.25
C PHE A 144 7.25 3.51 -17.32
N THR A 145 7.95 4.46 -17.92
CA THR A 145 9.41 4.53 -17.92
C THR A 145 9.81 5.96 -17.62
N SER A 146 10.75 6.11 -16.70
CA SER A 146 11.24 7.43 -16.31
C SER A 146 11.92 8.14 -17.47
N GLY A 147 11.96 9.48 -17.45
CA GLY A 147 12.62 10.26 -18.51
C GLY A 147 14.10 9.93 -18.67
N ASP A 148 14.75 9.44 -17.61
CA ASP A 148 16.14 8.98 -17.61
C ASP A 148 16.31 7.47 -17.84
N GLY A 149 15.22 6.73 -18.02
CA GLY A 149 15.22 5.28 -18.30
C GLY A 149 15.62 4.37 -17.13
N LYS A 150 15.90 4.94 -15.95
CA LYS A 150 16.40 4.20 -14.78
C LYS A 150 15.32 3.45 -14.02
N VAL A 151 14.07 3.91 -14.13
CA VAL A 151 12.93 3.35 -13.41
C VAL A 151 11.85 2.97 -14.42
N SER A 152 11.33 1.76 -14.32
CA SER A 152 10.13 1.39 -15.06
C SER A 152 9.22 0.49 -14.24
N PHE A 153 7.91 0.57 -14.48
CA PHE A 153 6.91 -0.27 -13.83
C PHE A 153 5.61 -0.27 -14.64
N LYS A 154 4.73 -1.24 -14.41
CA LYS A 154 3.43 -1.31 -15.07
C LYS A 154 2.40 -0.49 -14.30
N LEU A 155 1.77 0.44 -14.99
CA LEU A 155 0.63 1.20 -14.47
C LEU A 155 -0.67 0.40 -14.64
N PRO A 156 -1.50 0.36 -13.60
CA PRO A 156 -2.89 -0.09 -13.74
C PRO A 156 -3.65 0.75 -14.78
N ALA A 157 -4.67 0.15 -15.37
CA ALA A 157 -5.57 0.84 -16.29
C ALA A 157 -6.13 2.13 -15.67
N GLY A 158 -6.14 3.20 -16.45
CA GLY A 158 -6.68 4.51 -16.03
C GLY A 158 -5.83 5.28 -15.02
N TRP A 159 -4.73 4.70 -14.53
CA TRP A 159 -3.81 5.38 -13.64
C TRP A 159 -2.75 6.14 -14.43
N THR A 160 -2.23 7.20 -13.84
CA THR A 160 -1.20 8.06 -14.45
C THR A 160 -0.01 8.21 -13.52
N ALA A 161 1.20 8.21 -14.06
CA ALA A 161 2.41 8.56 -13.32
C ALA A 161 2.96 9.90 -13.82
N VAL A 162 3.39 10.74 -12.88
CA VAL A 162 3.98 12.05 -13.16
C VAL A 162 5.33 12.12 -12.47
N GLU A 163 6.36 12.46 -13.25
CA GLU A 163 7.68 12.79 -12.70
C GLU A 163 7.67 14.20 -12.14
N GLU A 164 8.18 14.34 -10.92
CA GLU A 164 8.37 15.62 -10.26
C GLU A 164 9.86 15.86 -10.05
N PRO A 165 10.37 17.05 -10.41
CA PRO A 165 11.71 17.45 -10.01
C PRO A 165 11.85 17.39 -8.49
N ALA A 166 12.85 16.68 -8.00
CA ALA A 166 13.11 16.52 -6.58
C ALA A 166 14.61 16.61 -6.26
N GLY A 167 14.92 16.85 -4.98
CA GLY A 167 16.29 16.94 -4.49
C GLY A 167 16.99 18.27 -4.82
N THR A 168 18.29 18.30 -4.58
CA THR A 168 19.16 19.45 -4.84
C THR A 168 20.36 19.00 -5.69
N PRO A 169 21.14 19.92 -6.30
CA PRO A 169 22.35 19.53 -7.03
C PRO A 169 23.33 18.72 -6.17
N SER A 170 23.35 18.94 -4.85
CA SER A 170 24.18 18.19 -3.89
C SER A 170 23.58 16.85 -3.49
N TYR A 171 22.26 16.69 -3.60
CA TYR A 171 21.52 15.48 -3.23
C TYR A 171 20.43 15.22 -4.28
N PRO A 172 20.78 14.67 -5.46
CA PRO A 172 19.81 14.43 -6.51
C PRO A 172 18.76 13.42 -6.04
N SER A 173 17.50 13.69 -6.39
CA SER A 173 16.40 12.78 -6.14
C SER A 173 15.45 12.77 -7.34
N SER A 174 14.88 11.61 -7.64
CA SER A 174 13.79 11.47 -8.59
C SER A 174 12.54 11.07 -7.83
N VAL A 175 11.43 11.76 -8.09
CA VAL A 175 10.12 11.45 -7.52
C VAL A 175 9.15 11.20 -8.65
N VAL A 176 8.44 10.08 -8.58
CA VAL A 176 7.33 9.75 -9.46
C VAL A 176 6.09 9.56 -8.61
N ARG A 177 5.06 10.37 -8.84
CA ARG A 177 3.75 10.20 -8.19
C ARG A 177 2.80 9.47 -9.10
N VAL A 178 2.14 8.45 -8.54
CA VAL A 178 1.12 7.69 -9.25
C VAL A 178 -0.25 8.11 -8.76
N TYR A 179 -1.12 8.45 -9.69
CA TYR A 179 -2.50 8.86 -9.45
C TYR A 179 -3.47 7.84 -10.04
N ASN A 180 -4.58 7.60 -9.35
CA ASN A 180 -5.70 6.85 -9.91
C ASN A 180 -6.54 7.71 -10.88
N GLU A 181 -7.56 7.09 -11.48
CA GLU A 181 -8.52 7.73 -12.40
C GLU A 181 -9.23 8.97 -11.81
N THR A 182 -9.28 9.08 -10.48
CA THR A 182 -9.92 10.19 -9.77
C THR A 182 -8.94 11.31 -9.41
N GLY A 183 -7.67 11.18 -9.78
CA GLY A 183 -6.60 12.13 -9.46
C GLY A 183 -6.06 12.01 -8.03
N GLU A 184 -6.39 10.92 -7.31
CA GLU A 184 -5.85 10.65 -5.99
C GLU A 184 -4.46 10.00 -6.09
N THR A 185 -3.52 10.48 -5.29
CA THR A 185 -2.20 9.87 -5.15
C THR A 185 -2.31 8.50 -4.49
N MET A 186 -1.92 7.47 -5.24
CA MET A 186 -1.96 6.08 -4.82
C MET A 186 -0.62 5.58 -4.26
N SER A 187 0.48 6.02 -4.87
CA SER A 187 1.83 5.63 -4.49
C SER A 187 2.82 6.72 -4.92
N THR A 188 3.93 6.80 -4.21
CA THR A 188 5.08 7.62 -4.58
C THR A 188 6.29 6.71 -4.71
N LEU A 189 6.94 6.75 -5.87
CA LEU A 189 8.29 6.25 -6.03
C LEU A 189 9.26 7.40 -5.78
N GLN A 190 10.22 7.20 -4.92
CA GLN A 190 11.28 8.15 -4.61
C GLN A 190 12.62 7.41 -4.63
N LEU A 191 13.53 7.87 -5.49
CA LEU A 191 14.92 7.45 -5.51
C LEU A 191 15.78 8.64 -5.09
N SER A 192 16.55 8.52 -4.02
CA SER A 192 17.43 9.59 -3.53
C SER A 192 18.86 9.10 -3.32
N GLN A 193 19.84 9.88 -3.80
CA GLN A 193 21.27 9.58 -3.61
C GLN A 193 21.83 10.08 -2.27
N GLY A 194 20.97 10.59 -1.40
CA GLY A 194 21.31 11.05 -0.06
C GLY A 194 20.08 11.58 0.68
N GLY A 195 20.33 12.09 1.89
CA GLY A 195 19.30 12.54 2.82
C GLY A 195 19.05 11.52 3.93
N GLY A 196 18.91 12.01 5.16
CA GLY A 196 18.52 11.20 6.30
C GLY A 196 17.01 10.98 6.31
N LEU A 197 16.58 9.78 6.71
CA LEU A 197 15.20 9.53 7.10
C LEU A 197 14.98 10.20 8.46
N GLY A 198 14.28 11.32 8.46
CA GLY A 198 13.91 12.05 9.67
C GLY A 198 12.58 11.55 10.23
N GLY A 199 12.41 11.67 11.54
CA GLY A 199 11.18 11.27 12.21
C GLY A 199 11.44 11.04 13.69
N ALA A 200 10.40 11.20 14.50
CA ALA A 200 10.46 10.88 15.91
C ALA A 200 9.26 10.03 16.29
N CYS A 201 9.50 9.19 17.28
CA CYS A 201 8.48 8.40 17.92
C CYS A 201 7.69 9.24 18.92
N SER A 202 6.43 9.54 18.59
CA SER A 202 5.53 10.34 19.44
C SER A 202 4.86 9.56 20.56
N GLY A 203 5.00 8.24 20.61
CA GLY A 203 4.35 7.39 21.62
C GLY A 203 5.07 6.06 21.85
N PRO A 204 4.61 5.28 22.85
CA PRO A 204 5.17 3.95 23.10
C PRO A 204 4.91 3.02 21.92
N PRO A 205 5.80 2.05 21.62
CA PRO A 205 5.60 1.07 20.56
C PRO A 205 4.24 0.37 20.67
N ALA A 206 3.65 0.06 19.52
CA ALA A 206 2.39 -0.65 19.39
C ALA A 206 2.59 -1.95 18.59
N PRO A 207 1.67 -2.94 18.69
CA PRO A 207 1.79 -4.17 17.93
C PRO A 207 2.00 -3.93 16.43
N PHE A 208 2.94 -4.66 15.86
CA PHE A 208 3.35 -4.59 14.47
C PHE A 208 3.19 -5.95 13.81
N SER A 209 2.70 -5.96 12.57
CA SER A 209 2.66 -7.19 11.78
C SER A 209 2.71 -6.91 10.29
N VAL A 210 3.15 -7.90 9.52
CA VAL A 210 3.09 -7.89 8.05
C VAL A 210 1.94 -8.81 7.63
N LEU A 211 0.97 -8.26 6.91
CA LEU A 211 -0.23 -8.95 6.46
C LEU A 211 -0.05 -9.67 5.13
N ASP A 212 0.82 -9.17 4.26
CA ASP A 212 1.12 -9.76 2.95
C ASP A 212 2.57 -9.51 2.55
N ARG A 213 3.11 -10.44 1.77
CA ARG A 213 4.44 -10.36 1.15
C ARG A 213 4.40 -10.92 -0.25
N ALA A 214 5.19 -10.34 -1.15
CA ALA A 214 5.40 -10.90 -2.47
C ALA A 214 6.80 -10.61 -2.97
N ALA A 215 7.35 -11.55 -3.75
CA ALA A 215 8.62 -11.34 -4.42
C ALA A 215 8.50 -10.19 -5.42
N VAL A 216 9.54 -9.36 -5.48
CA VAL A 216 9.75 -8.38 -6.55
C VAL A 216 10.78 -9.00 -7.50
N PRO A 217 10.39 -9.46 -8.70
CA PRO A 217 11.29 -10.25 -9.56
C PRO A 217 12.62 -9.56 -9.86
N SER A 218 12.58 -8.24 -10.06
CA SER A 218 13.78 -7.42 -10.30
C SER A 218 14.71 -7.33 -9.09
N ALA A 219 14.27 -7.65 -7.87
CA ALA A 219 15.12 -7.63 -6.67
C ALA A 219 16.23 -8.70 -6.68
N THR A 220 16.24 -9.58 -7.68
CA THR A 220 17.37 -10.48 -7.97
C THR A 220 18.51 -9.78 -8.72
N GLN A 221 18.28 -8.59 -9.25
CA GLN A 221 19.25 -7.82 -10.02
C GLN A 221 20.22 -7.05 -9.09
N PRO A 222 21.37 -6.59 -9.62
CA PRO A 222 22.41 -5.94 -8.81
C PRO A 222 21.96 -4.71 -8.02
N TRP A 223 20.90 -4.01 -8.46
CA TRP A 223 20.41 -2.81 -7.77
C TRP A 223 19.99 -3.08 -6.32
N ALA A 224 19.48 -4.30 -6.03
CA ALA A 224 19.05 -4.68 -4.69
C ALA A 224 20.22 -5.05 -3.76
N GLN A 225 21.47 -5.08 -4.26
CA GLN A 225 22.69 -5.32 -3.48
C GLN A 225 22.65 -6.61 -2.62
N GLY A 226 22.00 -7.66 -3.13
CA GLY A 226 21.84 -8.92 -2.40
C GLY A 226 20.93 -8.83 -1.18
N ARG A 227 20.18 -7.74 -1.01
CA ARG A 227 19.15 -7.59 0.01
C ARG A 227 17.87 -8.28 -0.44
N SER A 228 17.16 -8.88 0.50
CA SER A 228 15.85 -9.49 0.26
C SER A 228 14.77 -8.40 0.16
N VAL A 229 14.82 -7.59 -0.91
CA VAL A 229 13.78 -6.60 -1.20
C VAL A 229 12.52 -7.32 -1.66
N GLU A 230 11.41 -7.03 -1.00
CA GLU A 230 10.11 -7.62 -1.28
C GLU A 230 9.03 -6.55 -1.28
N PHE A 231 7.90 -6.86 -1.90
CA PHE A 231 6.66 -6.14 -1.65
C PHE A 231 6.14 -6.57 -0.27
N GLY A 232 5.62 -5.63 0.50
CA GLY A 232 4.88 -5.96 1.69
C GLY A 232 3.76 -4.99 2.03
N TYR A 233 2.78 -5.53 2.75
CA TYR A 233 1.71 -4.79 3.38
C TYR A 233 1.82 -4.94 4.89
N ALA A 234 2.21 -3.87 5.56
CA ALA A 234 2.56 -3.89 6.98
C ALA A 234 1.71 -2.92 7.78
N ILE A 235 1.50 -3.24 9.06
CA ILE A 235 0.60 -2.49 9.94
C ILE A 235 1.22 -2.21 11.31
N ILE A 236 0.80 -1.08 11.90
CA ILE A 236 0.92 -0.77 13.33
C ILE A 236 -0.50 -0.68 13.89
N ASP A 237 -0.78 -1.45 14.94
CA ASP A 237 -2.11 -1.55 15.56
C ASP A 237 -2.22 -0.72 16.84
N GLU A 238 -2.88 0.44 16.77
CA GLU A 238 -3.16 1.28 17.94
C GLU A 238 -4.57 1.11 18.50
N THR A 239 -5.35 0.14 18.01
CA THR A 239 -6.77 -0.01 18.37
C THR A 239 -6.97 -0.28 19.86
N ALA A 240 -6.05 -1.03 20.49
CA ALA A 240 -6.05 -1.28 21.93
C ALA A 240 -5.91 0.00 22.78
N ARG A 241 -5.45 1.11 22.18
CA ARG A 241 -5.30 2.43 22.82
C ARG A 241 -6.32 3.45 22.31
N GLY A 242 -7.33 3.02 21.57
CA GLY A 242 -8.33 3.89 20.94
C GLY A 242 -7.85 4.58 19.65
N GLY A 243 -6.70 4.18 19.12
CA GLY A 243 -6.16 4.65 17.84
C GLY A 243 -6.70 3.85 16.64
N LYS A 244 -6.01 3.95 15.50
CA LYS A 244 -6.32 3.23 14.26
C LYS A 244 -5.26 2.19 13.93
N ILE A 245 -5.55 1.35 12.94
CA ILE A 245 -4.53 0.55 12.26
C ILE A 245 -3.87 1.43 11.20
N HIS A 246 -2.60 1.77 11.40
CA HIS A 246 -1.81 2.49 10.42
C HIS A 246 -1.10 1.50 9.51
N THR A 247 -1.09 1.76 8.20
CA THR A 247 -0.62 0.79 7.22
C THR A 247 0.32 1.39 6.21
N VAL A 248 1.13 0.54 5.60
CA VAL A 248 1.87 0.85 4.37
C VAL A 248 1.85 -0.33 3.42
N VAL A 249 1.70 -0.01 2.15
CA VAL A 249 1.81 -0.91 1.00
C VAL A 249 3.01 -0.44 0.19
N GLY A 250 4.08 -1.21 0.15
CA GLY A 250 5.32 -0.74 -0.48
C GLY A 250 6.44 -1.76 -0.56
N LEU A 251 7.59 -1.29 -1.05
CA LEU A 251 8.86 -2.03 -0.97
C LEU A 251 9.39 -2.05 0.46
N LEU A 252 9.76 -3.23 0.92
CA LEU A 252 10.30 -3.48 2.25
C LEU A 252 11.53 -4.40 2.14
N ASP A 253 12.43 -4.27 3.11
CA ASP A 253 13.48 -5.26 3.37
C ASP A 253 13.66 -5.47 4.88
N ALA A 254 14.57 -6.36 5.26
CA ALA A 254 14.85 -6.66 6.68
C ALA A 254 15.37 -5.46 7.49
N GLY A 255 15.93 -4.44 6.84
CA GLY A 255 16.35 -3.18 7.44
C GLY A 255 15.25 -2.12 7.49
N SER A 256 14.24 -2.20 6.61
CA SER A 256 13.04 -1.36 6.63
C SER A 256 12.11 -1.73 7.80
N LEU A 257 12.11 -3.00 8.20
CA LEU A 257 11.17 -3.54 9.17
C LEU A 257 11.69 -3.48 10.62
N PRO A 258 10.80 -3.24 11.60
CA PRO A 258 11.10 -3.38 13.02
C PRO A 258 11.63 -4.78 13.38
N LYS A 259 12.57 -4.83 14.32
CA LYS A 259 13.03 -6.08 14.92
C LYS A 259 12.08 -6.47 16.05
N GLY A 260 11.05 -7.25 15.76
CA GLY A 260 10.11 -7.77 16.76
C GLY A 260 8.66 -7.64 16.33
N ASP A 261 7.76 -7.77 17.31
CA ASP A 261 6.30 -7.73 17.17
C ASP A 261 5.70 -6.37 17.54
N THR A 262 6.54 -5.39 17.86
CA THR A 262 6.11 -4.02 18.16
C THR A 262 6.94 -3.02 17.38
N ALA A 263 6.29 -1.92 17.00
CA ALA A 263 6.90 -0.81 16.30
C ALA A 263 6.34 0.49 16.81
N CYS A 264 7.20 1.49 16.93
CA CYS A 264 6.74 2.85 17.08
C CYS A 264 6.72 3.59 15.73
N MET A 265 7.69 3.31 14.87
CA MET A 265 7.77 3.87 13.53
C MET A 265 8.61 2.95 12.65
N PHE A 266 8.33 2.93 11.35
CA PHE A 266 9.22 2.37 10.34
C PHE A 266 9.02 3.04 8.98
N TYR A 267 9.90 2.72 8.02
CA TYR A 267 9.88 3.30 6.69
C TYR A 267 9.72 2.23 5.62
N ALA A 268 8.90 2.48 4.61
CA ALA A 268 8.86 1.68 3.39
C ALA A 268 9.91 2.17 2.39
N ALA A 269 11.17 2.05 2.80
CA ALA A 269 12.34 2.45 2.02
C ALA A 269 13.43 1.37 2.14
N VAL A 270 14.04 1.04 1.02
CA VAL A 270 15.10 0.04 0.89
C VAL A 270 16.39 0.71 0.41
N SER A 271 17.53 0.14 0.79
CA SER A 271 18.82 0.59 0.28
C SER A 271 19.15 -0.13 -1.03
N THR A 272 19.62 0.61 -2.02
CA THR A 272 19.98 0.11 -3.35
C THR A 272 21.37 0.61 -3.77
N SER A 273 21.92 0.07 -4.85
CA SER A 273 23.18 0.58 -5.43
C SER A 273 23.08 2.03 -5.92
N MET A 274 21.86 2.53 -6.14
CA MET A 274 21.57 3.86 -6.66
C MET A 274 21.21 4.87 -5.55
N GLY A 275 21.18 4.43 -4.29
CA GLY A 275 20.75 5.22 -3.14
C GLY A 275 19.54 4.60 -2.42
N MET A 276 18.81 5.43 -1.68
CA MET A 276 17.58 5.00 -1.02
C MET A 276 16.43 4.99 -2.02
N LEU A 277 15.68 3.89 -2.07
CA LEU A 277 14.48 3.75 -2.87
C LEU A 277 13.27 3.54 -1.96
N SER A 278 12.24 4.36 -2.12
CA SER A 278 10.90 4.08 -1.61
C SER A 278 9.96 3.93 -2.80
N PHE A 279 9.12 2.90 -2.81
CA PHE A 279 7.97 2.83 -3.71
C PHE A 279 6.78 2.32 -2.91
N ALA A 280 5.97 3.25 -2.41
CA ALA A 280 4.96 2.97 -1.41
C ALA A 280 3.81 3.99 -1.42
N ASP A 281 2.68 3.63 -0.83
CA ASP A 281 1.57 4.56 -0.55
C ASP A 281 1.89 5.58 0.56
N ALA A 282 2.82 5.23 1.45
CA ALA A 282 3.42 6.11 2.44
C ALA A 282 4.90 5.74 2.67
N VAL A 283 5.78 6.74 2.77
CA VAL A 283 7.21 6.49 3.03
C VAL A 283 7.45 6.10 4.49
N GLN A 284 6.65 6.62 5.42
CA GLN A 284 6.79 6.45 6.86
C GLN A 284 5.43 6.09 7.47
N VAL A 285 5.44 5.19 8.44
CA VAL A 285 4.30 4.89 9.32
C VAL A 285 4.75 5.04 10.76
N SER A 286 3.94 5.69 11.59
CA SER A 286 4.25 5.91 13.01
C SER A 286 3.01 5.84 13.89
N VAL A 287 3.25 5.48 15.15
CA VAL A 287 2.28 5.59 16.25
C VAL A 287 1.84 7.05 16.41
N GLY A 288 0.54 7.29 16.56
CA GLY A 288 -0.05 8.62 16.63
C GLY A 288 -0.07 9.35 15.28
N GLY A 289 0.17 8.64 14.18
CA GLY A 289 0.09 9.22 12.84
C GLY A 289 -1.33 9.74 12.57
N THR A 290 -1.46 10.97 12.08
CA THR A 290 -2.76 11.55 11.72
C THR A 290 -3.28 11.09 10.36
N GLY A 291 -2.51 10.19 9.70
CA GLY A 291 -2.89 9.58 8.44
C GLY A 291 -4.13 8.70 8.57
N PRO A 292 -4.72 8.32 7.42
CA PRO A 292 -5.82 7.38 7.40
C PRO A 292 -5.38 6.05 8.00
N GLY A 293 -6.33 5.36 8.59
CA GLY A 293 -6.13 4.02 9.12
C GLY A 293 -7.45 3.27 9.14
N PHE A 294 -7.36 1.97 9.36
CA PHE A 294 -8.53 1.10 9.52
C PHE A 294 -8.97 1.05 10.99
N ASP A 295 -10.23 0.71 11.21
CA ASP A 295 -10.78 0.59 12.57
C ASP A 295 -10.44 -0.77 13.19
N SER A 296 -10.04 -1.75 12.37
CA SER A 296 -9.62 -3.08 12.82
C SER A 296 -8.65 -3.75 11.86
N VAL A 297 -7.92 -4.76 12.36
CA VAL A 297 -7.08 -5.64 11.52
C VAL A 297 -7.93 -6.39 10.48
N ALA A 298 -9.19 -6.70 10.79
CA ALA A 298 -10.10 -7.37 9.85
C ALA A 298 -10.39 -6.48 8.62
N GLU A 299 -10.63 -5.19 8.83
CA GLU A 299 -10.78 -4.23 7.73
C GLU A 299 -9.49 -4.07 6.92
N ALA A 300 -8.34 -4.00 7.61
CA ALA A 300 -7.04 -3.95 6.94
C ALA A 300 -6.80 -5.18 6.06
N ARG A 301 -7.23 -6.38 6.49
CA ARG A 301 -7.20 -7.61 5.67
C ARG A 301 -8.22 -7.58 4.54
N ALA A 302 -9.43 -7.05 4.78
CA ALA A 302 -10.46 -6.93 3.75
C ALA A 302 -10.01 -6.00 2.61
N TYR A 303 -9.24 -4.95 2.91
CA TYR A 303 -8.64 -4.08 1.90
C TYR A 303 -7.80 -4.85 0.87
N MET A 304 -7.17 -5.96 1.25
CA MET A 304 -6.40 -6.79 0.31
C MET A 304 -7.24 -7.39 -0.82
N GLN A 305 -8.56 -7.48 -0.63
CA GLN A 305 -9.48 -7.99 -1.64
C GLN A 305 -9.97 -6.91 -2.61
N THR A 306 -9.58 -5.66 -2.41
CA THR A 306 -9.98 -4.55 -3.28
C THR A 306 -9.15 -4.51 -4.56
N ALA A 307 -9.77 -4.04 -5.64
CA ALA A 307 -9.07 -3.81 -6.91
C ALA A 307 -7.91 -2.81 -6.74
N GLU A 308 -8.09 -1.81 -5.87
CA GLU A 308 -7.06 -0.82 -5.54
C GLU A 308 -5.79 -1.47 -4.98
N TYR A 309 -5.95 -2.35 -3.99
CA TYR A 309 -4.82 -3.08 -3.41
C TYR A 309 -4.12 -3.98 -4.43
N GLN A 310 -4.91 -4.73 -5.23
CA GLN A 310 -4.35 -5.62 -6.25
C GLN A 310 -3.60 -4.83 -7.33
N ASN A 311 -4.10 -3.67 -7.71
CA ASN A 311 -3.44 -2.74 -8.62
C ASN A 311 -2.13 -2.20 -8.06
N LEU A 312 -2.10 -1.77 -6.79
CA LEU A 312 -0.88 -1.35 -6.10
C LEU A 312 0.15 -2.49 -6.04
N LYS A 313 -0.28 -3.68 -5.64
CA LYS A 313 0.59 -4.86 -5.55
C LYS A 313 1.20 -5.20 -6.91
N ALA A 314 0.38 -5.28 -7.96
CA ALA A 314 0.85 -5.56 -9.31
C ALA A 314 1.83 -4.50 -9.83
N MET A 315 1.54 -3.22 -9.58
CA MET A 315 2.42 -2.11 -9.96
C MET A 315 3.76 -2.17 -9.25
N ILE A 316 3.77 -2.28 -7.91
CA ILE A 316 5.00 -2.25 -7.11
C ILE A 316 5.87 -3.48 -7.37
N THR A 317 5.26 -4.66 -7.52
CA THR A 317 5.99 -5.89 -7.88
C THR A 317 6.52 -5.90 -9.31
N SER A 318 5.99 -5.05 -10.21
CA SER A 318 6.48 -4.89 -11.57
C SER A 318 7.62 -3.89 -11.73
N LEU A 319 8.12 -3.32 -10.63
CA LEU A 319 9.23 -2.39 -10.65
C LEU A 319 10.46 -3.03 -11.29
N GLU A 320 11.11 -2.30 -12.17
CA GLU A 320 12.43 -2.59 -12.71
C GLU A 320 13.32 -1.36 -12.54
N LEU A 321 14.56 -1.58 -12.13
CA LEU A 321 15.59 -0.55 -12.04
C LEU A 321 16.73 -0.90 -12.99
N ASN A 322 17.04 0.04 -13.87
CA ASN A 322 18.12 -0.07 -14.84
C ASN A 322 19.29 0.80 -14.38
N ASN A 323 20.48 0.20 -14.36
CA ASN A 323 21.76 0.88 -14.12
C ASN A 323 22.42 1.27 -15.44
#